data_AF-A0A7V9VWB4-F1
#
_entry.id   AF-A0A7V9VWB4-F1
#
_cell.length_a   1.000
_cell.length_b   1.000
_cell.length_c   1.000
_cell.angle_alpha   90.00
_cell.angle_beta   90.00
_cell.angle_gamma   90.00
#
_symmetry.space_group_name_H-M   'P 1'
#
loop_
_entity.id
_entity.type
_entity.pdbx_description
1 polymer ?
#
loop_
_entity_poly.entity_id
_entity_poly.type
_entity_poly.pdbx_seq_one_letter_code
_entity_poly.pdbx_strand_id
1 'polypeptide(L)'
;AVVELLGGAPDDVPDRYDAASPFTLAPSPVPHVVVHGSDDVLVPARMSARYRTEASKLGADVELLTLRNASHFDVIDPESSVWPEIADAVLGLIDAH
;
A
#
# COMPACT_ATOMS: atom_id res chain seq x y z
N ALA A 1 -13.39 -6.95 -13.86
CA ALA A 1 -12.32 -6.07 -13.34
C ALA A 1 -10.96 -6.79 -13.30
N VAL A 2 -10.54 -7.47 -12.21
CA VAL A 2 -9.17 -8.04 -12.11
C VAL A 2 -8.91 -9.15 -13.14
N VAL A 3 -9.83 -10.10 -13.26
CA VAL A 3 -9.71 -11.22 -14.24
C VAL A 3 -9.61 -10.70 -15.67
N GLU A 4 -10.39 -9.68 -16.03
CA GLU A 4 -10.36 -9.07 -17.36
C GLU A 4 -9.06 -8.29 -17.58
N LEU A 5 -8.61 -7.52 -16.58
CA LEU A 5 -7.37 -6.76 -16.63
C LEU A 5 -6.15 -7.68 -16.81
N LEU A 6 -6.10 -8.78 -16.07
CA LEU A 6 -5.00 -9.75 -16.10
C LEU A 6 -5.20 -10.83 -17.18
N GLY A 7 -6.35 -10.86 -17.85
CA GLY A 7 -6.65 -11.77 -18.96
C GLY A 7 -6.80 -13.24 -18.57
N GLY A 8 -7.27 -13.53 -17.36
CA GLY A 8 -7.49 -14.89 -16.83
C GLY A 8 -7.64 -14.91 -15.30
N ALA A 9 -8.09 -16.02 -14.74
CA ALA A 9 -8.09 -16.23 -13.29
C ALA A 9 -6.66 -16.52 -12.76
N PRO A 10 -6.40 -16.42 -11.45
CA PRO A 10 -5.07 -16.68 -10.89
C PRO A 10 -4.49 -18.04 -11.28
N ASP A 11 -5.33 -19.08 -11.37
CA ASP A 11 -4.91 -20.43 -11.73
C ASP A 11 -4.61 -20.57 -13.24
N ASP A 12 -5.17 -19.70 -14.08
CA ASP A 12 -4.99 -19.74 -15.55
C ASP A 12 -3.75 -18.93 -16.00
N VAL A 13 -3.48 -17.81 -15.33
CA VAL A 13 -2.40 -16.87 -15.67
C VAL A 13 -1.56 -16.48 -14.45
N PRO A 14 -1.00 -17.46 -13.69
CA PRO A 14 -0.32 -17.22 -12.42
C PRO A 14 0.82 -16.21 -12.53
N ASP A 15 1.63 -16.30 -13.58
CA ASP A 15 2.76 -15.38 -13.82
C ASP A 15 2.34 -13.89 -13.88
N ARG A 16 1.11 -13.59 -14.36
CA ARG A 16 0.61 -12.20 -14.42
C ARG A 16 0.18 -11.69 -13.06
N TYR A 17 -0.38 -12.56 -12.22
CA TYR A 17 -0.71 -12.21 -10.84
C TYR A 17 0.56 -12.00 -10.02
N ASP A 18 1.57 -12.86 -10.21
CA ASP A 18 2.88 -12.71 -9.56
C ASP A 18 3.58 -11.43 -10.00
N ALA A 19 3.52 -11.07 -11.28
CA ALA A 19 4.10 -9.82 -11.78
C ALA A 19 3.35 -8.56 -11.30
N ALA A 20 2.08 -8.69 -10.93
CA ALA A 20 1.25 -7.57 -10.47
C ALA A 20 1.16 -7.46 -8.94
N SER A 21 1.66 -8.44 -8.19
CA SER A 21 1.54 -8.50 -6.74
C SER A 21 2.75 -7.85 -6.05
N PRO A 22 2.55 -6.81 -5.23
CA PRO A 22 3.64 -6.22 -4.44
C PRO A 22 4.30 -7.19 -3.45
N PHE A 23 3.63 -8.30 -3.11
CA PHE A 23 4.17 -9.32 -2.20
C PHE A 23 5.18 -10.26 -2.87
N THR A 24 5.08 -10.42 -4.19
CA THR A 24 5.92 -11.33 -4.98
C THR A 24 7.03 -10.55 -5.70
N LEU A 25 6.81 -9.27 -5.97
CA LEU A 25 7.84 -8.36 -6.46
C LEU A 25 8.92 -8.13 -5.40
N ALA A 26 10.15 -7.87 -5.87
CA ALA A 26 11.23 -7.45 -4.99
C ALA A 26 10.83 -6.14 -4.27
N PRO A 27 11.26 -5.96 -3.00
CA PRO A 27 10.99 -4.73 -2.29
C PRO A 27 11.51 -3.51 -3.06
N SER A 28 10.76 -2.40 -2.99
CA SER A 28 11.19 -1.12 -3.56
C SER A 28 12.58 -0.74 -3.03
N PRO A 29 13.52 -0.35 -3.90
CA PRO A 29 14.84 0.11 -3.48
C PRO A 29 14.81 1.55 -2.92
N VAL A 30 13.69 2.25 -3.03
CA VAL A 30 13.50 3.60 -2.50
C VAL A 30 12.62 3.59 -1.26
N PRO A 31 12.90 4.46 -0.26
CA PRO A 31 12.04 4.62 0.90
C PRO A 31 10.62 5.03 0.52
N HIS A 32 9.64 4.43 1.21
CA HIS A 32 8.23 4.68 0.93
C HIS A 32 7.36 4.48 2.16
N VAL A 33 6.21 5.15 2.16
CA VAL A 33 5.17 4.97 3.17
C VAL A 33 3.95 4.31 2.53
N VAL A 34 3.40 3.31 3.22
CA VAL A 34 2.08 2.75 2.90
C VAL A 34 1.05 3.44 3.78
N VAL A 35 0.04 4.04 3.18
CA VAL A 35 -1.05 4.73 3.90
C VAL A 35 -2.32 3.88 3.82
N HIS A 36 -3.02 3.71 4.94
CA HIS A 36 -4.23 2.90 4.98
C HIS A 36 -5.24 3.41 6.04
N GLY A 37 -6.53 3.45 5.69
CA GLY A 37 -7.59 3.82 6.63
C GLY A 37 -8.03 2.65 7.50
N SER A 38 -8.22 2.86 8.81
CA SER A 38 -8.62 1.78 9.73
C SER A 38 -10.00 1.20 9.43
N ASP A 39 -10.86 1.97 8.76
CA ASP A 39 -12.26 1.65 8.49
C ASP A 39 -12.47 1.27 7.01
N ASP A 40 -11.38 0.99 6.29
CA ASP A 40 -11.44 0.46 4.93
C ASP A 40 -12.07 -0.95 4.93
N VAL A 41 -13.31 -1.02 4.43
CA VAL A 41 -14.06 -2.26 4.25
C VAL A 41 -13.85 -2.91 2.89
N LEU A 42 -13.20 -2.22 1.95
CA LEU A 42 -12.94 -2.72 0.59
C LEU A 42 -11.62 -3.48 0.52
N VAL A 43 -10.58 -2.96 1.20
CA VAL A 43 -9.26 -3.58 1.29
C VAL A 43 -8.88 -3.75 2.75
N PRO A 44 -8.74 -4.98 3.27
CA PRO A 44 -8.41 -5.19 4.68
C PRO A 44 -7.02 -4.63 5.07
N ALA A 45 -6.97 -3.78 6.10
CA ALA A 45 -5.72 -3.19 6.64
C ALA A 45 -4.60 -4.18 6.97
N ARG A 46 -4.96 -5.43 7.31
CA ARG A 46 -3.99 -6.52 7.52
C ARG A 46 -3.09 -6.76 6.31
N MET A 47 -3.53 -6.42 5.10
CA MET A 47 -2.72 -6.54 3.88
C MET A 47 -1.54 -5.58 3.93
N SER A 48 -1.77 -4.30 4.23
CA SER A 48 -0.71 -3.29 4.39
C SER A 48 0.25 -3.64 5.53
N ALA A 49 -0.27 -4.10 6.67
CA ALA A 49 0.55 -4.55 7.81
C ALA A 49 1.45 -5.74 7.45
N ARG A 50 0.91 -6.70 6.70
CA ARG A 50 1.68 -7.85 6.21
C ARG A 50 2.74 -7.41 5.20
N TYR A 51 2.39 -6.55 4.24
CA TYR A 51 3.35 -6.04 3.24
C TYR A 51 4.53 -5.34 3.90
N ARG A 52 4.26 -4.38 4.80
CA ARG A 52 5.31 -3.69 5.56
C ARG A 52 6.23 -4.68 6.27
N THR A 53 5.64 -5.67 6.94
CA THR A 53 6.41 -6.68 7.69
C THR A 53 7.32 -7.52 6.79
N GLU A 54 6.81 -8.03 5.67
CA GLU A 54 7.61 -8.86 4.76
C GLU A 54 8.65 -8.04 3.99
N ALA A 55 8.29 -6.85 3.50
CA ALA A 55 9.22 -5.97 2.81
C ALA A 55 10.37 -5.51 3.72
N SER A 56 10.10 -5.14 4.99
CA SER A 56 11.16 -4.79 5.94
C SER A 56 12.11 -5.96 6.23
N LYS A 57 11.63 -7.22 6.28
CA LYS A 57 12.52 -8.40 6.45
C LYS A 57 13.49 -8.56 5.28
N LEU A 58 13.11 -8.09 4.10
CA LEU A 58 13.93 -8.09 2.89
C LEU A 58 14.80 -6.83 2.76
N GLY A 59 14.83 -5.98 3.79
CA GLY A 59 15.67 -4.78 3.84
C GLY A 59 15.05 -3.52 3.22
N ALA A 60 13.75 -3.54 2.88
CA ALA A 60 13.07 -2.35 2.41
C ALA A 60 12.95 -1.31 3.54
N ASP A 61 13.21 -0.04 3.19
CA ASP A 61 12.83 1.09 4.03
C ASP A 61 11.36 1.42 3.76
N VAL A 62 10.50 0.94 4.65
CA VAL A 62 9.05 1.03 4.50
C VAL A 62 8.36 1.28 5.83
N GLU A 63 7.56 2.33 5.83
CA GLU A 63 6.67 2.69 6.94
C GLU A 63 5.22 2.37 6.61
N LEU A 64 4.39 2.22 7.66
CA LEU A 64 2.95 2.07 7.54
C LEU A 64 2.27 3.14 8.39
N LEU A 65 1.58 4.05 7.72
CA LEU A 65 0.69 5.03 8.33
C LEU A 65 -0.75 4.49 8.31
N THR A 66 -1.28 4.16 9.49
CA THR A 66 -2.69 3.74 9.62
C THR A 66 -3.52 4.87 10.20
N LEU A 67 -4.47 5.38 9.41
CA LEU A 67 -5.28 6.54 9.73
C LEU A 67 -6.56 6.11 10.46
N ARG A 68 -6.74 6.58 11.69
CA ARG A 68 -7.88 6.19 12.54
C ARG A 68 -9.18 6.79 12.00
N ASN A 69 -10.23 5.99 11.95
CA ASN A 69 -11.58 6.34 11.48
C ASN A 69 -11.62 6.79 10.00
N ALA A 70 -10.63 6.39 9.20
CA ALA A 70 -10.56 6.74 7.79
C ALA A 70 -11.04 5.59 6.90
N SER A 71 -11.84 5.94 5.90
CA SER A 71 -12.37 5.03 4.89
C SER A 71 -11.36 4.74 3.77
N HIS A 72 -11.76 3.89 2.81
CA HIS A 72 -10.98 3.60 1.60
C HIS A 72 -10.65 4.85 0.79
N PHE A 73 -11.55 5.83 0.73
CA PHE A 73 -11.39 7.01 -0.13
C PHE A 73 -10.83 8.22 0.59
N ASP A 74 -10.91 8.28 1.92
CA ASP A 74 -10.40 9.41 2.69
C ASP A 74 -8.88 9.59 2.47
N VAL A 75 -8.15 8.48 2.28
CA VAL A 75 -6.69 8.50 2.11
C VAL A 75 -6.20 9.11 0.79
N ILE A 76 -7.10 9.33 -0.17
CA ILE A 76 -6.78 9.96 -1.46
C ILE A 76 -7.49 11.31 -1.65
N ASP A 77 -8.33 11.70 -0.70
CA ASP A 77 -9.08 12.94 -0.74
C ASP A 77 -8.29 14.06 -0.04
N PRO A 78 -7.82 15.09 -0.78
CA PRO A 78 -7.09 16.20 -0.21
C PRO A 78 -7.93 17.11 0.70
N GLU A 79 -9.26 16.98 0.66
CA GLU A 79 -10.17 17.71 1.55
C GLU A 79 -10.52 16.91 2.82
N SER A 80 -10.05 15.66 2.93
CA SER A 80 -10.31 14.83 4.10
C SER A 80 -9.60 15.36 5.35
N SER A 81 -10.17 15.05 6.52
CA SER A 81 -9.58 15.43 7.81
C SER A 81 -8.24 14.75 8.11
N VAL A 82 -7.93 13.65 7.41
CA VAL A 82 -6.68 12.88 7.57
C VAL A 82 -5.58 13.30 6.63
N TRP A 83 -5.89 14.13 5.61
CA TRP A 83 -4.92 14.58 4.62
C TRP A 83 -3.66 15.24 5.19
N PRO A 84 -3.71 16.09 6.24
CA PRO A 84 -2.50 16.69 6.80
C PRO A 84 -1.46 15.66 7.26
N GLU A 85 -1.90 14.56 7.87
CA GLU A 85 -1.00 13.49 8.34
C GLU A 85 -0.33 12.75 7.17
N ILE A 86 -1.04 12.61 6.05
CA ILE A 86 -0.51 12.02 4.81
C ILE A 86 0.54 12.95 4.19
N ALA A 87 0.23 14.25 4.11
CA ALA A 87 1.14 15.25 3.55
C ALA A 87 2.44 15.32 4.35
N ASP A 88 2.35 15.33 5.68
CA ASP A 88 3.52 15.32 6.57
C ASP A 88 4.38 14.06 6.36
N ALA A 89 3.75 12.87 6.27
CA ALA A 89 4.47 11.63 6.02
C ALA A 89 5.19 11.62 4.65
N VAL A 90 4.56 12.16 3.61
CA VAL A 90 5.14 12.25 2.26
C VAL A 90 6.28 13.26 2.22
N LEU A 91 6.12 14.43 2.84
CA LEU A 91 7.18 15.45 2.89
C LEU A 91 8.39 14.95 3.72
N GLY A 92 8.14 14.20 4.79
CA GLY A 92 9.19 13.57 5.59
C GLY A 92 10.10 12.62 4.81
N LEU A 93 9.59 11.96 3.75
CA LEU A 93 10.42 11.13 2.86
C LEU A 93 11.39 11.96 2.02
N ILE A 94 11.07 13.22 1.73
CA ILE A 94 11.93 14.12 0.95
C ILE A 94 13.04 14.66 1.85
N ASP A 95 12.69 15.08 3.06
CA ASP A 95 13.64 15.71 4.00
C ASP A 95 14.67 14.72 4.58
N ALA A 96 14.39 13.42 4.53
CA ALA A 96 15.29 12.36 4.98
C ALA A 96 16.44 12.03 4.00
N HIS A 97 16.48 12.67 2.82
CA HIS A 97 17.44 12.43 1.73
C HIS A 97 18.05 13.72 1.16
#